data_AF-X0UCI7-F1
#
_entry.id   AF-X0UCI7-F1
#
_cell.length_a   1.000
_cell.length_b   1.000
_cell.length_c   1.000
_cell.angle_alpha   90.00
_cell.angle_beta   90.00
_cell.angle_gamma   90.00
#
_symmetry.space_group_name_H-M   'P 1'
#
loop_
_entity.id
_entity.type
_entity.pdbx_description
1 polymer ?
#
loop_
_entity_poly.entity_id
_entity_poly.type
_entity_poly.pdbx_seq_one_letter_code
_entity_poly.pdbx_strand_id
1 'polypeptide(L)'
;YKKIVKGTDVPIIPAYLGGAWGSILSYRWGKMLSTTPKRFRYPLSIEFGKPISNKTEPFALRQIVRELSCNDFLPEKQIHKTLMHAFIKKARRHPLRPVMTDANTNLNNIKLLTASFFMAKKIEGKTAGQEKVGILLPASCGGAIANLAISLLGKVPVNLNFTGSPESVQHAIDACDIKLILTSRLFIKKLDAFKSLDNLFYLEDLRKNIKPLEKPIAMLKALFLPTLLIGPLRKQT
;
A
#
# COMPACT_ATOMS: atom_id res chain seq x y z
N TYR A 1 35.95 9.39 -7.90
CA TYR A 1 36.35 8.82 -9.19
C TYR A 1 37.19 9.80 -10.02
N LYS A 2 36.76 11.07 -10.31
CA LYS A 2 37.52 12.00 -11.17
C LYS A 2 39.02 12.15 -10.83
N LYS A 3 39.40 12.09 -9.55
CA LYS A 3 40.82 12.10 -9.12
C LYS A 3 41.58 10.80 -9.44
N ILE A 4 40.90 9.66 -9.44
CA ILE A 4 41.46 8.32 -9.63
C ILE A 4 41.69 8.04 -11.12
N VAL A 5 40.80 8.51 -11.99
CA VAL A 5 40.85 8.28 -13.45
C VAL A 5 41.54 9.44 -14.20
N LYS A 6 42.20 10.34 -13.47
CA LYS A 6 42.84 11.53 -14.06
C LYS A 6 44.08 11.10 -14.84
N GLY A 7 44.13 11.41 -16.14
CA GLY A 7 45.27 11.09 -17.00
C GLY A 7 45.31 9.66 -17.52
N THR A 8 44.25 8.87 -17.30
CA THR A 8 44.10 7.51 -17.84
C THR A 8 42.93 7.45 -18.80
N ASP A 9 43.04 6.67 -19.88
CA ASP A 9 41.95 6.49 -20.87
C ASP A 9 41.09 5.24 -20.61
N VAL A 10 40.99 4.84 -19.34
CA VAL A 10 40.29 3.62 -18.95
C VAL A 10 38.79 3.87 -18.75
N PRO A 11 37.91 2.95 -19.17
CA PRO A 11 36.48 3.08 -18.93
C PRO A 11 36.15 2.90 -17.45
N ILE A 12 35.08 3.55 -16.99
CA ILE A 12 34.51 3.40 -15.66
C ILE A 12 33.39 2.37 -15.74
N ILE A 13 33.40 1.38 -14.86
CA ILE A 13 32.28 0.44 -14.70
C ILE A 13 31.51 0.83 -13.44
N PRO A 14 30.30 1.41 -13.55
CA PRO A 14 29.48 1.72 -12.39
C PRO A 14 28.98 0.44 -11.74
N ALA A 15 28.98 0.39 -10.41
CA ALA A 15 28.46 -0.72 -9.65
C ALA A 15 27.53 -0.23 -8.53
N TYR A 16 26.43 -0.95 -8.30
CA TYR A 16 25.52 -0.75 -7.18
C TYR A 16 25.58 -1.96 -6.25
N LEU A 17 25.65 -1.72 -4.94
CA LEU A 17 25.62 -2.76 -3.90
C LEU A 17 24.24 -2.73 -3.21
N GLY A 18 23.40 -3.70 -3.56
CA GLY A 18 22.09 -3.94 -2.98
C GLY A 18 22.16 -4.74 -1.68
N GLY A 19 21.11 -4.60 -0.86
CA GLY A 19 20.95 -5.36 0.38
C GLY A 19 21.91 -5.02 1.54
N ALA A 20 22.97 -4.24 1.32
CA ALA A 20 23.86 -3.85 2.43
C ALA A 20 23.11 -3.06 3.52
N TRP A 21 22.14 -2.22 3.11
CA TRP A 21 21.38 -1.34 4.00
C TRP A 21 20.20 -2.05 4.71
N GLY A 22 20.40 -2.34 5.99
CA GLY A 22 19.43 -3.03 6.86
C GLY A 22 19.88 -4.41 7.33
N SER A 23 21.09 -4.83 6.94
CA SER A 23 21.84 -5.89 7.60
C SER A 23 22.26 -5.47 9.01
N ILE A 24 22.72 -6.43 9.81
CA ILE A 24 23.32 -6.16 11.12
C ILE A 24 24.62 -5.35 11.01
N LEU A 25 25.27 -5.35 9.84
CA LEU A 25 26.48 -4.59 9.54
C LEU A 25 26.18 -3.18 9.00
N SER A 26 24.94 -2.72 9.12
CA SER A 26 24.53 -1.39 8.64
C SER A 26 24.09 -0.48 9.78
N TYR A 27 24.14 0.83 9.55
CA TYR A 27 23.72 1.85 10.52
C TYR A 27 22.20 2.08 10.56
N ARG A 28 21.41 1.30 9.82
CA ARG A 28 19.95 1.49 9.71
C ARG A 28 19.23 1.42 11.05
N TRP A 29 19.74 0.61 11.98
CA TRP A 29 19.13 0.35 13.28
C TRP A 29 19.94 0.96 14.45
N GLY A 30 20.76 1.98 14.17
CA GLY A 30 21.72 2.55 15.11
C GLY A 30 23.13 2.06 14.84
N LYS A 31 23.92 1.75 15.88
CA LYS A 31 25.30 1.26 15.72
C LYS A 31 25.34 -0.09 14.99
N MET A 32 26.43 -0.38 14.26
CA MET A 32 26.63 -1.71 13.69
C MET A 32 26.56 -2.79 14.78
N LEU A 33 25.97 -3.94 14.45
CA LEU A 33 25.72 -5.09 15.33
C LEU A 33 24.76 -4.83 16.50
N SER A 34 24.02 -3.71 16.49
CA SER A 34 23.02 -3.39 17.54
C SER A 34 21.71 -4.18 17.44
N THR A 35 21.51 -4.99 16.40
CA THR A 35 20.24 -5.69 16.15
C THR A 35 20.45 -7.15 15.83
N THR A 36 19.41 -7.95 16.10
CA THR A 36 19.40 -9.37 15.76
C THR A 36 19.17 -9.58 14.26
N PRO A 37 19.89 -10.53 13.62
CA PRO A 37 19.71 -10.81 12.21
C PRO A 37 18.29 -11.33 11.94
N LYS A 38 17.55 -10.62 11.09
CA LYS A 38 16.19 -11.02 10.68
C LYS A 38 16.17 -12.19 9.69
N ARG A 39 17.31 -12.51 9.07
CA ARG A 39 17.52 -13.58 8.09
C ARG A 39 18.91 -14.18 8.32
N PHE A 40 19.02 -15.51 8.26
CA PHE A 40 20.28 -16.24 8.42
C PHE A 40 21.25 -16.03 7.24
N ARG A 41 20.73 -15.67 6.05
CA ARG A 41 21.51 -15.21 4.90
C ARG A 41 20.90 -13.90 4.40
N TYR A 42 21.55 -12.78 4.69
CA TYR A 42 21.09 -11.49 4.19
C TYR A 42 21.42 -11.40 2.69
N PRO A 43 20.44 -11.19 1.80
CA PRO A 43 20.73 -11.09 0.38
C PRO A 43 21.57 -9.84 0.14
N LEU A 44 22.79 -10.03 -0.35
CA LEU A 44 23.63 -8.97 -0.89
C LEU A 44 23.70 -9.20 -2.40
N SER A 45 23.52 -8.14 -3.15
CA SER A 45 23.57 -8.16 -4.61
C SER A 45 24.50 -7.07 -5.10
N ILE A 46 25.19 -7.34 -6.19
CA ILE A 46 26.02 -6.34 -6.86
C ILE A 46 25.56 -6.30 -8.31
N GLU A 47 25.13 -5.13 -8.75
CA GLU A 47 24.75 -4.90 -10.14
C GLU A 47 25.81 -4.02 -10.80
N PHE A 48 26.41 -4.55 -11.86
CA PHE A 48 27.37 -3.83 -12.70
C PHE A 48 26.66 -3.24 -13.92
N GLY A 49 26.84 -1.94 -14.13
CA GLY A 49 26.36 -1.27 -15.32
C GLY A 49 27.34 -1.39 -16.49
N LYS A 50 26.90 -0.88 -17.64
CA LYS A 50 27.73 -0.84 -18.85
C LYS A 50 28.96 0.06 -18.64
N PRO A 51 30.11 -0.24 -19.28
CA PRO A 51 31.27 0.64 -19.27
C PRO A 51 30.90 2.04 -19.79
N ILE A 52 31.37 3.08 -19.11
CA ILE A 52 31.17 4.48 -19.50
C ILE A 52 32.52 5.20 -19.61
N SER A 53 32.54 6.32 -20.33
CA SER A 53 33.74 7.13 -20.48
C SER A 53 34.20 7.72 -19.14
N ASN A 54 35.51 7.78 -18.92
CA ASN A 54 36.18 8.54 -17.86
C ASN A 54 35.84 10.04 -17.84
N LYS A 55 35.41 10.61 -18.97
CA LYS A 55 34.98 12.02 -19.11
C LYS A 55 33.54 12.26 -18.66
N THR A 56 32.80 11.21 -18.29
CA THR A 56 31.40 11.34 -17.86
C THR A 56 31.27 12.25 -16.64
N GLU A 57 30.31 13.17 -16.67
CA GLU A 57 30.06 14.09 -15.57
C GLU A 57 29.52 13.38 -14.31
N PRO A 58 29.84 13.85 -13.09
CA PRO A 58 29.48 13.16 -11.85
C PRO A 58 27.98 13.00 -11.66
N PHE A 59 27.20 13.95 -12.18
CA PHE A 59 25.75 13.87 -12.15
C PHE A 59 25.23 12.71 -12.98
N ALA A 60 25.74 12.54 -14.21
CA ALA A 60 25.36 11.44 -15.09
C ALA A 60 25.77 10.08 -14.50
N LEU A 61 26.99 9.98 -13.92
CA LEU A 61 27.39 8.77 -13.20
C LEU A 61 26.46 8.43 -12.02
N ARG A 62 26.06 9.43 -11.22
CA ARG A 62 25.08 9.22 -10.13
C ARG A 62 23.71 8.77 -10.65
N GLN A 63 23.28 9.29 -11.79
CA GLN A 63 22.04 8.87 -12.43
C GLN A 63 22.10 7.39 -12.82
N ILE A 64 23.19 6.97 -13.47
CA ILE A 64 23.40 5.56 -13.85
C ILE A 64 23.41 4.65 -12.62
N VAL A 65 24.12 5.01 -11.55
CA VAL A 65 24.12 4.23 -10.29
C VAL A 65 22.73 4.16 -9.66
N ARG A 66 21.92 5.23 -9.76
CA ARG A 66 20.52 5.21 -9.30
C ARG A 66 19.66 4.28 -10.15
N GLU A 67 19.87 4.24 -11.46
CA GLU A 67 19.15 3.31 -12.34
C GLU A 67 19.51 1.85 -12.05
N LEU A 68 20.80 1.55 -11.81
CA LEU A 68 21.23 0.22 -11.32
C LEU A 68 20.54 -0.14 -10.00
N SER A 69 20.36 0.82 -9.09
CA SER A 69 19.62 0.55 -7.84
C SER A 69 18.14 0.22 -8.07
N CYS A 70 17.53 0.79 -9.12
CA CYS A 70 16.15 0.46 -9.48
C CYS A 70 16.05 -0.96 -10.03
N ASN A 71 16.98 -1.36 -10.90
CA ASN A 71 17.03 -2.70 -11.47
C ASN A 71 17.21 -3.78 -10.40
N ASP A 72 18.16 -3.59 -9.48
CA ASP A 72 18.42 -4.50 -8.35
C ASP A 72 17.18 -4.68 -7.45
N PHE A 73 16.40 -3.62 -7.28
CA PHE A 73 15.17 -3.65 -6.47
C PHE A 73 14.01 -4.40 -7.16
N LEU A 74 13.98 -4.52 -8.49
CA LEU A 74 12.85 -5.14 -9.21
C LEU A 74 12.66 -6.63 -8.85
N PRO A 75 13.71 -7.49 -8.83
CA PRO A 75 13.63 -8.85 -8.31
C PRO A 75 13.22 -8.91 -6.82
N GLU A 76 13.70 -7.98 -5.98
CA GLU A 76 13.31 -7.93 -4.56
C GLU A 76 11.82 -7.65 -4.38
N LYS A 77 11.20 -6.88 -5.28
CA LYS A 77 9.75 -6.61 -5.28
C LYS A 77 8.92 -7.89 -5.32
N GLN A 78 9.43 -8.96 -5.95
CA GLN A 78 8.82 -10.30 -5.98
C GLN A 78 9.06 -11.12 -4.70
N ILE A 79 9.86 -10.63 -3.75
CA ILE A 79 10.08 -11.26 -2.44
C ILE A 79 9.28 -10.52 -1.36
N HIS A 80 8.98 -9.25 -1.59
CA HIS A 80 8.24 -8.43 -0.63
C HIS A 80 6.75 -8.76 -0.59
N LYS A 81 6.22 -8.81 0.64
CA LYS A 81 4.79 -8.93 0.89
C LYS A 81 4.09 -7.62 0.53
N THR A 82 2.83 -7.70 0.09
CA THR A 82 2.06 -6.50 -0.26
C THR A 82 1.89 -5.55 0.93
N LEU A 83 1.54 -4.29 0.65
CA LEU A 83 1.30 -3.29 1.69
C LEU A 83 0.30 -3.77 2.75
N MET A 84 -0.79 -4.42 2.31
CA MET A 84 -1.79 -4.98 3.22
C MET A 84 -1.22 -6.06 4.14
N HIS A 85 -0.39 -6.97 3.61
CA HIS A 85 0.29 -7.97 4.42
C HIS A 85 1.20 -7.34 5.47
N ALA A 86 1.99 -6.33 5.07
CA ALA A 86 2.87 -5.62 5.97
C ALA A 86 2.08 -4.89 7.07
N PHE A 87 0.97 -4.25 6.70
CA PHE A 87 0.05 -3.59 7.61
C PHE A 87 -0.55 -4.55 8.62
N ILE A 88 -1.17 -5.66 8.19
CA ILE A 88 -1.79 -6.65 9.08
C ILE A 88 -0.75 -7.22 10.06
N LYS A 89 0.43 -7.57 9.57
CA LYS A 89 1.52 -8.07 10.41
C LYS A 89 1.95 -7.06 11.48
N LYS A 90 2.03 -5.78 11.13
CA LYS A 90 2.42 -4.71 12.07
C LYS A 90 1.29 -4.42 13.07
N ALA A 91 0.05 -4.35 12.59
CA ALA A 91 -1.12 -4.09 13.41
C ALA A 91 -1.35 -5.19 14.46
N ARG A 92 -1.17 -6.47 14.08
CA ARG A 92 -1.24 -7.61 15.02
C ARG A 92 -0.14 -7.63 16.07
N ARG A 93 1.05 -7.09 15.77
CA ARG A 93 2.16 -6.98 16.73
C ARG A 93 1.92 -5.93 17.81
N HIS A 94 1.10 -4.92 17.51
CA HIS A 94 0.81 -3.82 18.44
C HIS A 94 -0.70 -3.51 18.47
N PRO A 95 -1.55 -4.46 18.87
CA PRO A 95 -3.00 -4.39 18.67
C PRO A 95 -3.65 -3.18 19.36
N LEU A 96 -3.14 -2.79 20.53
CA LEU A 96 -3.69 -1.69 21.33
C LEU A 96 -3.09 -0.32 21.00
N ARG A 97 -2.07 -0.25 20.13
CA ARG A 97 -1.42 1.03 19.77
C ARG A 97 -2.40 1.92 18.99
N PRO A 98 -2.62 3.18 19.40
CA PRO A 98 -3.39 4.15 18.63
C PRO A 98 -2.79 4.33 17.23
N VAL A 99 -3.66 4.44 16.22
CA VAL A 99 -3.23 4.53 14.81
C VAL A 99 -3.95 5.62 14.02
N MET A 100 -5.20 5.93 14.36
CA MET A 100 -5.98 6.91 13.61
C MET A 100 -7.03 7.57 14.50
N THR A 101 -7.18 8.87 14.34
CA THR A 101 -8.16 9.69 15.04
C THR A 101 -8.80 10.64 14.04
N ASP A 102 -10.13 10.74 14.08
CA ASP A 102 -10.88 11.85 13.49
C ASP A 102 -11.79 12.48 14.55
N ALA A 103 -12.57 13.50 14.18
CA ALA A 103 -13.39 14.27 15.11
C ALA A 103 -14.34 13.40 15.96
N ASN A 104 -14.78 12.24 15.45
CA ASN A 104 -15.79 11.40 16.10
C ASN A 104 -15.26 10.02 16.50
N THR A 105 -14.05 9.65 16.08
CA THR A 105 -13.57 8.27 16.15
C THR A 105 -12.09 8.21 16.54
N ASN A 106 -11.79 7.34 17.49
CA ASN A 106 -10.43 6.96 17.87
C ASN A 106 -10.21 5.47 17.64
N LEU A 107 -9.25 5.13 16.79
CA LEU A 107 -8.92 3.76 16.41
C LEU A 107 -7.51 3.40 16.86
N ASN A 108 -7.40 2.23 17.48
CA ASN A 108 -6.16 1.48 17.59
C ASN A 108 -6.11 0.40 16.50
N ASN A 109 -4.97 -0.28 16.39
CA ASN A 109 -4.75 -1.30 15.35
C ASN A 109 -5.83 -2.39 15.32
N ILE A 110 -6.24 -2.93 16.48
CA ILE A 110 -7.25 -3.99 16.53
C ILE A 110 -8.63 -3.48 16.10
N LYS A 111 -9.03 -2.28 16.53
CA LYS A 111 -10.30 -1.66 16.12
C LYS A 111 -10.31 -1.39 14.61
N LEU A 112 -9.23 -0.83 14.06
CA LEU A 112 -9.09 -0.56 12.63
C LEU A 112 -9.16 -1.84 11.80
N LEU A 113 -8.40 -2.89 12.17
CA LEU A 113 -8.45 -4.18 11.47
C LEU A 113 -9.84 -4.82 11.56
N THR A 114 -10.44 -4.84 12.76
CA THR A 114 -11.77 -5.43 12.96
C THR A 114 -12.82 -4.74 12.11
N ALA A 115 -12.82 -3.40 12.09
CA ALA A 115 -13.75 -2.63 11.26
C ALA A 115 -13.51 -2.88 9.76
N SER A 116 -12.26 -3.02 9.33
CA SER A 116 -11.91 -3.31 7.93
C SER A 116 -12.37 -4.70 7.50
N PHE A 117 -12.16 -5.73 8.33
CA PHE A 117 -12.66 -7.09 8.06
C PHE A 117 -14.18 -7.17 8.06
N PHE A 118 -14.82 -6.47 9.00
CA PHE A 118 -16.27 -6.39 9.07
C PHE A 118 -16.85 -5.74 7.80
N MET A 119 -16.29 -4.60 7.39
CA MET A 119 -16.71 -3.92 6.17
C MET A 119 -16.44 -4.77 4.93
N ALA A 120 -15.26 -5.40 4.82
CA ALA A 120 -14.92 -6.29 3.72
C ALA A 120 -15.97 -7.40 3.55
N LYS A 121 -16.36 -8.08 4.64
CA LYS A 121 -17.42 -9.09 4.62
C LYS A 121 -18.76 -8.55 4.12
N LYS A 122 -19.12 -7.32 4.50
CA LYS A 122 -20.42 -6.72 4.12
C LYS A 122 -20.47 -6.27 2.66
N ILE A 123 -19.33 -5.85 2.08
CA ILE A 123 -19.26 -5.41 0.68
C ILE A 123 -18.84 -6.52 -0.29
N GLU A 124 -18.37 -7.67 0.20
CA GLU A 124 -17.88 -8.79 -0.61
C GLU A 124 -18.86 -9.21 -1.71
N GLY A 125 -20.13 -9.48 -1.35
CA GLY A 125 -21.15 -9.86 -2.33
C GLY A 125 -21.51 -8.75 -3.33
N LYS A 126 -21.45 -7.48 -2.92
CA LYS A 126 -21.75 -6.32 -3.79
C LYS A 126 -20.60 -5.98 -4.75
N THR A 127 -19.39 -6.38 -4.39
CA THR A 127 -18.18 -6.15 -5.18
C THR A 127 -17.76 -7.40 -5.96
N ALA A 128 -18.58 -8.46 -5.94
CA ALA A 128 -18.36 -9.66 -6.74
C ALA A 128 -18.25 -9.31 -8.22
N GLY A 129 -17.27 -9.92 -8.91
CA GLY A 129 -16.98 -9.64 -10.32
C GLY A 129 -16.32 -8.28 -10.61
N GLN A 130 -16.09 -7.42 -9.62
CA GLN A 130 -15.40 -6.13 -9.79
C GLN A 130 -13.94 -6.20 -9.32
N GLU A 131 -13.00 -5.69 -10.12
CA GLU A 131 -11.59 -5.55 -9.72
C GLU A 131 -11.34 -4.22 -8.99
N LYS A 132 -12.02 -3.15 -9.40
CA LYS A 132 -11.86 -1.79 -8.88
C LYS A 132 -13.14 -1.34 -8.19
N VAL A 133 -13.01 -0.64 -7.07
CA VAL A 133 -14.14 -0.10 -6.31
C VAL A 133 -13.88 1.36 -6.00
N GLY A 134 -14.82 2.23 -6.34
CA GLY A 134 -14.74 3.66 -6.10
C GLY A 134 -14.90 4.00 -4.62
N ILE A 135 -14.20 5.03 -4.17
CA ILE A 135 -14.35 5.61 -2.84
C ILE A 135 -14.52 7.11 -3.01
N LEU A 136 -15.68 7.62 -2.58
CA LEU A 136 -15.98 9.04 -2.53
C LEU A 136 -16.22 9.42 -1.06
N LEU A 137 -15.13 9.50 -0.31
CA LEU A 137 -15.11 9.80 1.13
C LEU A 137 -13.98 10.80 1.43
N PRO A 138 -14.13 11.64 2.46
CA PRO A 138 -13.05 12.51 2.90
C PRO A 138 -11.97 11.72 3.63
N ALA A 139 -10.81 12.34 3.84
CA ALA A 139 -9.73 11.83 4.69
C ALA A 139 -10.25 11.67 6.15
N SER A 140 -10.68 10.45 6.48
CA SER A 140 -11.40 10.12 7.72
C SER A 140 -11.13 8.67 8.11
N CYS A 141 -11.48 8.28 9.36
CA CYS A 141 -11.41 6.89 9.77
C CYS A 141 -12.27 5.99 8.86
N GLY A 142 -13.45 6.47 8.46
CA GLY A 142 -14.34 5.76 7.54
C GLY A 142 -13.72 5.51 6.17
N GLY A 143 -13.07 6.53 5.58
CA GLY A 143 -12.36 6.41 4.31
C GLY A 143 -11.17 5.44 4.39
N ALA A 144 -10.43 5.46 5.50
CA ALA A 144 -9.33 4.51 5.71
C ALA A 144 -9.83 3.06 5.86
N ILE A 145 -10.90 2.84 6.63
CA ILE A 145 -11.54 1.52 6.76
C ILE A 145 -12.01 1.01 5.39
N ALA A 146 -12.61 1.87 4.55
CA ALA A 146 -13.05 1.49 3.20
C ALA A 146 -11.88 1.06 2.30
N ASN A 147 -10.80 1.84 2.27
CA ASN A 147 -9.58 1.50 1.52
C ASN A 147 -9.00 0.14 1.96
N LEU A 148 -8.90 -0.08 3.28
CA LEU A 148 -8.41 -1.35 3.83
C LEU A 148 -9.36 -2.51 3.53
N ALA A 149 -10.67 -2.32 3.64
CA ALA A 149 -11.68 -3.33 3.36
C ALA A 149 -11.64 -3.82 1.91
N ILE A 150 -11.57 -2.89 0.94
CA ILE A 150 -11.44 -3.22 -0.48
C ILE A 150 -10.12 -3.98 -0.73
N SER A 151 -9.03 -3.53 -0.12
CA SER A 151 -7.73 -4.18 -0.27
C SER A 151 -7.69 -5.57 0.39
N LEU A 152 -8.44 -5.81 1.49
CA LEU A 152 -8.60 -7.13 2.11
C LEU A 152 -9.33 -8.12 1.19
N LEU A 153 -10.20 -7.62 0.30
CA LEU A 153 -10.89 -8.42 -0.72
C LEU A 153 -10.01 -8.68 -1.97
N GLY A 154 -8.76 -8.21 -1.98
CA GLY A 154 -7.87 -8.31 -3.14
C GLY A 154 -8.28 -7.42 -4.31
N LYS A 155 -9.07 -6.37 -4.03
CA LYS A 155 -9.55 -5.40 -5.02
C LYS A 155 -8.76 -4.09 -4.93
N VAL A 156 -8.84 -3.27 -5.96
CA VAL A 156 -8.15 -1.97 -6.05
C VAL A 156 -9.10 -0.85 -5.59
N PRO A 157 -8.83 -0.15 -4.48
CA PRO A 157 -9.58 1.03 -4.11
C PRO A 157 -9.21 2.21 -5.02
N VAL A 158 -10.21 2.84 -5.63
CA VAL A 158 -10.05 4.04 -6.46
C VAL A 158 -10.64 5.23 -5.71
N ASN A 159 -9.78 6.07 -5.13
CA ASN A 159 -10.23 7.27 -4.42
C ASN A 159 -10.57 8.37 -5.44
N LEU A 160 -11.86 8.67 -5.59
CA LEU A 160 -12.38 9.64 -6.53
C LEU A 160 -12.18 11.07 -5.99
N ASN A 161 -11.68 11.96 -6.85
CA ASN A 161 -11.39 13.34 -6.45
C ASN A 161 -12.67 14.19 -6.39
N PHE A 162 -13.27 14.29 -5.21
CA PHE A 162 -14.49 15.07 -4.98
C PHE A 162 -14.30 16.60 -5.08
N THR A 163 -13.06 17.10 -5.19
CA THR A 163 -12.80 18.54 -5.47
C THR A 163 -12.68 18.84 -6.96
N GLY A 164 -12.63 17.81 -7.81
CA GLY A 164 -12.64 17.95 -9.26
C GLY A 164 -14.05 18.24 -9.79
N SER A 165 -14.15 18.46 -11.11
CA SER A 165 -15.45 18.63 -11.76
C SER A 165 -16.19 17.28 -11.85
N PRO A 166 -17.53 17.28 -11.93
CA PRO A 166 -18.33 16.07 -12.11
C PRO A 166 -17.90 15.24 -13.33
N GLU A 167 -17.55 15.91 -14.43
CA GLU A 167 -17.11 15.28 -15.68
C GLU A 167 -15.77 14.55 -15.48
N SER A 168 -14.86 15.15 -14.71
CA SER A 168 -13.57 14.53 -14.38
C SER A 168 -13.75 13.26 -13.55
N VAL A 169 -14.68 13.28 -12.58
CA VAL A 169 -15.00 12.11 -11.76
C VAL A 169 -15.71 11.04 -12.59
N GLN A 170 -16.66 11.44 -13.45
CA GLN A 170 -17.35 10.52 -14.35
C GLN A 170 -16.37 9.83 -15.30
N HIS A 171 -15.46 10.58 -15.90
CA HIS A 171 -14.40 10.03 -16.75
C HIS A 171 -13.53 9.01 -15.97
N ALA A 172 -13.21 9.28 -14.71
CA ALA A 172 -12.47 8.33 -13.87
C ALA A 172 -13.27 7.06 -13.55
N ILE A 173 -14.58 7.18 -13.34
CA ILE A 173 -15.51 6.05 -13.15
C ILE A 173 -15.51 5.16 -14.40
N ASP A 174 -15.66 5.76 -15.58
CA ASP A 174 -15.75 5.05 -16.85
C ASP A 174 -14.43 4.38 -17.21
N ALA A 175 -13.31 5.12 -17.12
CA ALA A 175 -11.96 4.59 -17.40
C ALA A 175 -11.55 3.45 -16.46
N CYS A 176 -12.15 3.38 -15.26
CA CYS A 176 -11.88 2.34 -14.29
C CYS A 176 -12.95 1.24 -14.22
N ASP A 177 -14.00 1.26 -15.06
CA ASP A 177 -15.16 0.34 -14.99
C ASP A 177 -15.72 0.21 -13.56
N ILE A 178 -15.93 1.34 -12.88
CA ILE A 178 -16.40 1.35 -11.48
C ILE A 178 -17.92 1.18 -11.42
N LYS A 179 -18.36 0.02 -10.91
CA LYS A 179 -19.80 -0.29 -10.76
C LYS A 179 -20.33 -0.04 -9.35
N LEU A 180 -19.43 0.18 -8.39
CA LEU A 180 -19.77 0.49 -7.00
C LEU A 180 -18.86 1.58 -6.43
N ILE A 181 -19.46 2.62 -5.88
CA ILE A 181 -18.78 3.73 -5.19
C ILE A 181 -19.20 3.75 -3.73
N LEU A 182 -18.25 3.56 -2.82
CA LEU A 182 -18.48 3.69 -1.38
C LEU A 182 -18.48 5.17 -0.98
N THR A 183 -19.54 5.63 -0.33
CA THR A 183 -19.65 6.99 0.21
C THR A 183 -20.43 7.02 1.52
N SER A 184 -20.63 8.20 2.11
CA SER A 184 -21.50 8.41 3.28
C SER A 184 -22.60 9.39 2.94
N ARG A 185 -23.78 9.21 3.56
CA ARG A 185 -24.92 10.12 3.34
C ARG A 185 -24.60 11.54 3.79
N LEU A 186 -23.84 11.66 4.88
CA LEU A 186 -23.44 12.96 5.39
C LEU A 186 -22.47 13.68 4.44
N PHE A 187 -21.60 12.94 3.75
CA PHE A 187 -20.64 13.53 2.82
C PHE A 187 -21.29 13.88 1.48
N ILE A 188 -22.08 12.97 0.89
CA ILE A 188 -22.76 13.25 -0.38
C ILE A 188 -23.74 14.42 -0.27
N LYS A 189 -24.35 14.63 0.91
CA LYS A 189 -25.22 15.79 1.15
C LYS A 189 -24.52 17.13 0.98
N LYS A 190 -23.20 17.19 1.21
CA LYS A 190 -22.36 18.39 1.03
C LYS A 190 -21.87 18.55 -0.42
N LEU A 191 -22.11 17.55 -1.25
CA LEU A 191 -21.56 17.40 -2.59
C LEU A 191 -22.71 17.29 -3.59
N ASP A 192 -23.49 18.36 -3.74
CA ASP A 192 -24.71 18.38 -4.57
C ASP A 192 -24.47 17.87 -5.99
N ALA A 193 -23.34 18.24 -6.58
CA ALA A 193 -22.95 17.87 -7.93
C ALA A 193 -22.73 16.35 -8.15
N PHE A 194 -22.61 15.56 -7.07
CA PHE A 194 -22.33 14.12 -7.14
C PHE A 194 -23.51 13.26 -6.66
N LYS A 195 -24.65 13.87 -6.31
CA LYS A 195 -25.84 13.15 -5.83
C LYS A 195 -26.52 12.30 -6.91
N SER A 196 -26.32 12.63 -8.17
CA SER A 196 -26.90 11.95 -9.34
C SER A 196 -26.12 10.71 -9.79
N LEU A 197 -25.03 10.34 -9.10
CA LEU A 197 -24.29 9.12 -9.42
C LEU A 197 -25.13 7.89 -9.06
N ASP A 198 -25.38 7.00 -10.03
CA ASP A 198 -26.26 5.83 -9.88
C ASP A 198 -25.64 4.68 -9.07
N ASN A 199 -24.32 4.66 -8.96
CA ASN A 199 -23.51 3.58 -8.39
C ASN A 199 -23.10 3.82 -6.92
N LEU A 200 -23.80 4.72 -6.21
CA LEU A 200 -23.50 5.05 -4.81
C LEU A 200 -23.97 3.99 -3.83
N PHE A 201 -23.07 3.62 -2.91
CA PHE A 201 -23.36 2.73 -1.80
C PHE A 201 -22.92 3.37 -0.48
N TYR A 202 -23.88 3.50 0.44
CA TYR A 202 -23.68 4.26 1.68
C TYR A 202 -23.12 3.39 2.81
N LEU A 203 -22.05 3.85 3.45
CA LEU A 203 -21.43 3.16 4.59
C LEU A 203 -22.40 2.94 5.77
N GLU A 204 -23.39 3.81 5.94
CA GLU A 204 -24.39 3.68 6.99
C GLU A 204 -25.31 2.46 6.77
N ASP A 205 -25.49 2.01 5.52
CA ASP A 205 -26.30 0.81 5.23
C ASP A 205 -25.59 -0.48 5.64
N LEU A 206 -24.27 -0.45 5.78
CA LEU A 206 -23.49 -1.57 6.32
C LEU A 206 -23.78 -1.83 7.81
N ARG A 207 -24.31 -0.81 8.50
CA ARG A 207 -24.70 -0.91 9.91
C ARG A 207 -26.13 -1.40 10.09
N LYS A 208 -26.92 -1.48 9.02
CA LYS A 208 -28.26 -2.08 9.07
C LYS A 208 -28.08 -3.60 9.11
N ASN A 209 -28.84 -4.28 9.97
CA ASN A 209 -28.84 -5.74 10.09
C ASN A 209 -27.48 -6.36 10.48
N ILE A 210 -26.79 -5.78 11.47
CA ILE A 210 -25.61 -6.43 12.07
C ILE A 210 -26.08 -7.61 12.91
N LYS A 211 -25.66 -8.83 12.55
CA LYS A 211 -25.90 -10.00 13.41
C LYS A 211 -24.91 -9.97 14.59
N PRO A 212 -25.31 -10.37 15.81
CA PRO A 212 -24.45 -10.27 17.00
C PRO A 212 -23.07 -10.92 16.84
N LEU A 213 -23.01 -12.02 16.10
CA LEU A 213 -21.78 -12.79 15.89
C LEU A 213 -20.84 -12.21 14.81
N GLU A 214 -21.29 -11.26 13.98
CA GLU A 214 -20.46 -10.77 12.87
C GLU A 214 -19.24 -9.98 13.33
N LYS A 215 -19.40 -9.14 14.35
CA LYS A 215 -18.32 -8.34 14.92
C LYS A 215 -17.24 -9.19 15.63
N PRO A 216 -17.58 -10.14 16.52
CA PRO A 216 -16.57 -11.01 17.13
C PRO A 216 -15.90 -11.92 16.09
N ILE A 217 -16.61 -12.42 15.08
CA ILE A 217 -15.99 -13.17 13.98
C ILE A 217 -15.00 -12.28 13.21
N ALA A 218 -15.35 -11.03 12.91
CA ALA A 218 -14.44 -10.09 12.26
C ALA A 218 -13.19 -9.80 13.11
N MET A 219 -13.34 -9.71 14.44
CA MET A 219 -12.22 -9.53 15.36
C MET A 219 -11.31 -10.77 15.41
N LEU A 220 -11.90 -11.97 15.44
CA LEU A 220 -11.14 -13.23 15.37
C LEU A 220 -10.35 -13.32 14.07
N LYS A 221 -10.98 -12.99 12.92
CA LYS A 221 -10.27 -12.91 11.64
C LYS A 221 -9.17 -11.85 11.67
N ALA A 222 -9.43 -10.68 12.24
CA ALA A 222 -8.46 -9.60 12.38
C ALA A 222 -7.20 -10.03 13.15
N LEU A 223 -7.34 -10.85 14.19
CA LEU A 223 -6.23 -11.32 15.01
C LEU A 223 -5.54 -12.57 14.46
N PHE A 224 -6.30 -13.56 14.01
CA PHE A 224 -5.81 -14.92 13.83
C PHE A 224 -5.81 -15.42 12.39
N LEU A 225 -6.56 -14.82 11.46
CA LEU A 225 -6.64 -15.31 10.09
C LEU A 225 -5.24 -15.33 9.45
N PRO A 226 -4.72 -16.48 8.99
CA PRO A 226 -3.41 -16.56 8.36
C PRO A 226 -3.30 -15.57 7.21
N THR A 227 -2.22 -14.79 7.15
CA THR A 227 -2.10 -13.72 6.14
C THR A 227 -2.11 -14.26 4.71
N LEU A 228 -1.72 -15.53 4.52
CA LEU A 228 -1.75 -16.22 3.23
C LEU A 228 -3.18 -16.40 2.68
N LEU A 229 -4.20 -16.39 3.54
CA LEU A 229 -5.61 -16.56 3.17
C LEU A 229 -6.34 -15.22 2.94
N ILE A 230 -5.66 -14.08 3.14
CA ILE A 230 -6.25 -12.75 3.06
C ILE A 230 -6.12 -12.24 1.63
N GLY A 231 -7.09 -12.64 0.79
CA GLY A 231 -7.21 -12.27 -0.62
C GLY A 231 -6.07 -12.77 -1.51
N PRO A 232 -6.29 -13.00 -2.81
CA PRO A 232 -5.19 -13.19 -3.76
C PRO A 232 -4.52 -11.85 -4.00
N LEU A 233 -3.65 -11.43 -3.08
CA LEU A 233 -2.85 -10.21 -3.23
C LEU A 233 -1.67 -10.41 -4.22
N ARG A 234 -1.70 -11.51 -4.97
CA ARG A 234 -0.90 -11.81 -6.16
C ARG A 234 -1.80 -12.48 -7.19
N LYS A 235 -2.16 -11.79 -8.26
CA LYS A 235 -2.07 -12.45 -9.56
C LYS A 235 -0.58 -12.54 -9.83
N GLN A 236 -0.04 -13.76 -9.86
CA GLN A 236 1.24 -13.97 -10.53
C GLN A 236 0.99 -13.67 -12.00
N THR A 237 1.36 -12.45 -12.42
CA THR A 237 1.68 -12.16 -13.81
C THR A 237 3.12 -12.52 -14.04
#